data_AF-A0A7J2XCI5-F1
#
_entry.id   AF-A0A7J2XCI5-F1
#
_cell.length_a   1.000
_cell.length_b   1.000
_cell.length_c   1.000
_cell.angle_alpha   90.00
_cell.angle_beta   90.00
_cell.angle_gamma   90.00
#
_symmetry.space_group_name_H-M   'P 1'
#
loop_
_entity.id
_entity.type
_entity.pdbx_description
1 polymer ?
#
loop_
_entity_poly.entity_id
_entity_poly.type
_entity_poly.pdbx_seq_one_letter_code
_entity_poly.pdbx_strand_id
1 'polypeptide(L)'
;MNDDPILEVLEDLLKLDDIYACMVARKNMVSVIPDTSKFNPKIMDVWDIVSLAMKSVFAVIEEYSSVGLDVMEFRLKNHSVLFFVIPETDNALVAIIPALANKGLIEVEMENARRRIVEILKEQEEKKV
;
A
#
# COMPACT_ATOMS: atom_id res chain seq x y z
N MET A 1 -0.85 -6.73 21.77
CA MET A 1 0.15 -6.66 20.69
C MET A 1 -0.55 -7.22 19.48
N ASN A 2 -0.60 -6.46 18.39
CA ASN A 2 -1.34 -6.86 17.19
C ASN A 2 -0.40 -7.79 16.41
N ASP A 3 -0.59 -9.10 16.51
CA ASP A 3 0.24 -10.13 15.86
C ASP A 3 -0.10 -10.28 14.36
N ASP A 4 -0.29 -9.16 13.64
CA ASP A 4 -0.48 -9.19 12.19
C ASP A 4 0.90 -9.09 11.50
N PRO A 5 1.42 -10.16 10.90
CA PRO A 5 2.71 -10.12 10.21
C PRO A 5 2.74 -9.12 9.03
N ILE A 6 1.59 -8.74 8.46
CA ILE A 6 1.53 -7.67 7.45
C ILE A 6 1.87 -6.32 8.08
N LEU A 7 1.47 -6.08 9.34
CA LEU A 7 1.77 -4.84 10.05
C LEU A 7 3.28 -4.66 10.22
N GLU A 8 4.03 -5.73 10.54
CA GLU A 8 5.49 -5.67 10.65
C GLU A 8 6.16 -5.22 9.35
N VAL A 9 5.72 -5.75 8.21
CA VAL A 9 6.22 -5.34 6.87
C VAL A 9 5.97 -3.85 6.62
N LEU A 10 4.79 -3.35 6.99
CA LEU A 10 4.45 -1.94 6.83
C LEU A 10 5.25 -1.05 7.79
N GLU A 11 5.51 -1.50 9.01
CA GLU A 11 6.36 -0.77 9.96
C GLU A 11 7.82 -0.72 9.50
N ASP A 12 8.32 -1.74 8.81
CA ASP A 12 9.64 -1.72 8.18
C ASP A 12 9.70 -0.72 7.01
N LEU A 13 8.67 -0.66 6.17
CA LEU A 13 8.59 0.36 5.10
C LEU A 13 8.61 1.78 5.65
N LEU A 14 7.92 2.05 6.76
CA LEU A 14 7.90 3.38 7.39
C LEU A 14 9.26 3.83 7.95
N LYS A 15 10.26 2.94 8.02
CA LYS A 15 11.63 3.32 8.39
C LYS A 15 12.38 4.02 7.25
N LEU A 16 11.85 3.98 6.03
CA LEU A 16 12.41 4.68 4.88
C LEU A 16 11.97 6.14 4.90
N ASP A 17 12.94 7.07 4.91
CA ASP A 17 12.69 8.52 5.03
C ASP A 17 11.70 9.07 3.97
N ASP A 18 11.70 8.48 2.78
CA ASP A 18 10.86 8.88 1.65
C ASP A 18 9.46 8.24 1.68
N ILE A 19 9.16 7.32 2.60
CA ILE A 19 7.81 6.77 2.79
C ILE A 19 7.10 7.53 3.91
N TYR A 20 6.19 8.41 3.52
CA TYR A 20 5.46 9.25 4.45
C TYR A 20 4.22 8.57 5.06
N ALA A 21 3.66 7.60 4.36
CA ALA A 21 2.59 6.71 4.84
C ALA A 21 2.54 5.46 3.97
N CYS A 22 2.10 4.33 4.55
CA CYS A 22 1.80 3.12 3.80
C CYS A 22 0.67 2.31 4.44
N MET A 23 0.02 1.46 3.66
CA MET A 23 -0.99 0.51 4.14
C MET A 23 -1.19 -0.64 3.15
N VAL A 24 -1.78 -1.74 3.61
CA VAL A 24 -2.43 -2.70 2.70
C VAL A 24 -3.92 -2.38 2.67
N ALA A 25 -4.38 -1.85 1.56
CA ALA A 25 -5.79 -1.57 1.33
C ALA A 25 -6.50 -2.82 0.77
N ARG A 26 -7.70 -3.11 1.28
CA ARG A 26 -8.53 -4.23 0.82
C ARG A 26 -9.87 -3.71 0.30
N LYS A 27 -10.44 -4.33 -0.73
CA LYS A 27 -11.74 -3.95 -1.33
C LYS A 27 -12.91 -3.94 -0.33
N ASN A 28 -12.87 -4.79 0.71
CA ASN A 28 -13.86 -4.79 1.79
C ASN A 28 -13.58 -3.74 2.89
N MET A 29 -12.61 -2.85 2.68
CA MET A 29 -12.16 -1.78 3.58
C MET A 29 -11.60 -2.23 4.93
N VAL A 30 -11.34 -3.53 5.12
CA VAL A 30 -10.57 -4.03 6.26
C VAL A 30 -9.08 -3.94 5.89
N SER A 31 -8.58 -2.72 5.89
CA SER A 31 -7.19 -2.41 5.58
C SER A 31 -6.28 -2.72 6.77
N VAL A 32 -5.04 -3.15 6.50
CA VAL A 32 -3.98 -3.18 7.51
C VAL A 32 -3.26 -1.84 7.41
N ILE A 33 -3.40 -1.03 8.46
CA ILE A 33 -2.85 0.32 8.54
C ILE A 33 -1.96 0.38 9.78
N PRO A 34 -0.69 0.83 9.66
CA PRO A 34 0.14 1.13 10.81
C PRO A 34 -0.47 2.22 11.68
N ASP A 35 0.07 2.39 12.88
CA ASP A 35 -0.29 3.51 13.73
C ASP A 35 -0.10 4.83 12.95
N THR A 36 -1.20 5.51 12.65
CA THR A 36 -1.22 6.71 11.82
C THR A 36 -0.48 7.87 12.47
N SER A 37 -0.22 7.82 13.79
CA SER A 37 0.67 8.78 14.46
C SER A 37 2.12 8.68 14.00
N LYS A 38 2.52 7.57 13.38
CA LYS A 38 3.85 7.38 12.76
C LYS A 38 3.92 7.96 11.34
N PHE A 39 2.79 8.35 10.74
CA PHE A 39 2.81 8.96 9.41
C PHE A 39 3.34 10.39 9.45
N ASN A 40 3.94 10.84 8.35
CA ASN A 40 4.47 12.18 8.25
C ASN A 40 3.34 13.22 8.32
N PRO A 41 3.29 14.16 9.27
CA PRO A 41 2.15 15.08 9.40
C PRO A 41 1.88 15.95 8.15
N LYS A 42 2.86 16.09 7.25
CA LYS A 42 2.72 16.86 6.00
C LYS A 42 1.77 16.22 4.98
N ILE A 43 1.41 14.94 5.15
CA ILE A 43 0.56 14.21 4.21
C ILE A 43 -0.89 14.09 4.65
N MET A 44 -1.30 14.62 5.81
CA MET A 44 -2.65 14.39 6.35
C MET A 44 -3.75 14.80 5.36
N ASP A 45 -3.63 15.97 4.70
CA ASP A 45 -4.55 16.37 3.64
C ASP A 45 -4.63 15.38 2.47
N VAL A 46 -3.49 14.77 2.10
CA VAL A 46 -3.42 13.80 1.00
C VAL A 46 -4.01 12.47 1.45
N TRP A 47 -3.70 12.04 2.67
CA TRP A 47 -4.20 10.80 3.27
C TRP A 47 -5.71 10.78 3.39
N ASP A 48 -6.32 11.88 3.83
CA ASP A 48 -7.78 11.97 3.94
C ASP A 48 -8.45 11.82 2.58
N ILE A 49 -7.91 12.47 1.55
CA ILE A 49 -8.40 12.35 0.17
C ILE A 49 -8.21 10.93 -0.36
N VAL A 50 -7.03 10.34 -0.17
CA VAL A 50 -6.72 8.97 -0.63
C VAL A 50 -7.66 7.97 0.04
N SER A 51 -7.89 8.10 1.34
CA SER A 51 -8.79 7.23 2.10
C SER A 51 -10.24 7.31 1.59
N LEU A 52 -10.72 8.51 1.23
CA LEU A 52 -12.06 8.71 0.66
C LEU A 52 -12.17 8.18 -0.78
N ALA A 53 -11.14 8.40 -1.60
CA ALA A 53 -11.12 7.99 -3.01
C ALA A 53 -10.86 6.49 -3.20
N MET A 54 -10.44 5.77 -2.15
CA MET A 54 -10.00 4.38 -2.21
C MET A 54 -11.01 3.46 -2.91
N LYS A 55 -12.31 3.62 -2.62
CA LYS A 55 -13.36 2.81 -3.25
C LYS A 55 -13.40 2.97 -4.77
N SER A 56 -13.26 4.19 -5.27
CA SER A 56 -13.22 4.48 -6.70
C SER A 56 -11.95 3.95 -7.36
N VAL A 57 -10.82 4.02 -6.64
CA VAL A 57 -9.54 3.46 -7.09
C VAL A 57 -9.62 1.95 -7.27
N PHE A 58 -10.25 1.23 -6.34
CA PHE A 58 -10.41 -0.22 -6.48
C PHE A 58 -11.27 -0.63 -7.68
N ALA A 59 -12.26 0.17 -8.06
CA ALA A 59 -13.04 -0.09 -9.27
C ALA A 59 -12.15 -0.02 -10.53
N VAL A 60 -11.21 0.93 -10.57
CA VAL A 60 -10.22 1.03 -11.66
C VAL A 60 -9.27 -0.17 -11.62
N ILE A 61 -8.73 -0.52 -10.45
CA ILE A 61 -7.82 -1.66 -10.31
C ILE A 61 -8.49 -2.96 -10.80
N GLU A 62 -9.75 -3.20 -10.42
CA GLU A 62 -10.52 -4.37 -10.82
C GLU A 62 -10.68 -4.44 -12.34
N GLU A 63 -11.01 -3.33 -13.01
CA GLU A 63 -11.20 -3.30 -14.47
C GLU A 63 -9.92 -3.64 -15.24
N TYR A 64 -8.78 -3.12 -14.80
CA TYR A 64 -7.48 -3.36 -15.46
C TYR A 64 -6.74 -4.61 -14.96
N SER A 65 -7.16 -5.23 -13.86
CA SER A 65 -6.53 -6.43 -13.30
C SER A 65 -6.43 -7.57 -14.32
N SER A 66 -7.47 -7.73 -15.14
CA SER A 66 -7.57 -8.77 -16.18
C SER A 66 -6.50 -8.70 -17.27
N VAL A 67 -5.86 -7.54 -17.45
CA VAL A 67 -4.81 -7.31 -18.44
C VAL A 67 -3.43 -7.11 -17.80
N GLY A 68 -3.28 -7.41 -16.50
CA GLY A 68 -2.00 -7.39 -15.80
C GLY A 68 -1.60 -6.02 -15.24
N LEU A 69 -2.55 -5.25 -14.69
CA LEU A 69 -2.21 -4.03 -13.94
C LEU A 69 -1.43 -4.40 -12.67
N ASP A 70 -0.13 -4.07 -12.65
CA ASP A 70 0.73 -4.27 -11.49
C ASP A 70 0.82 -3.02 -10.59
N VAL A 71 0.92 -1.83 -11.19
CA VAL A 71 1.17 -0.57 -10.48
C VAL A 71 0.30 0.55 -11.03
N MET A 72 -0.25 1.37 -10.14
CA MET A 72 -0.92 2.63 -10.47
C MET A 72 -0.34 3.77 -9.63
N GLU A 73 -0.12 4.94 -10.25
CA GLU A 73 0.39 6.13 -9.57
C GLU A 73 -0.58 7.31 -9.76
N PHE A 74 -0.86 8.03 -8.68
CA PHE A 74 -1.42 9.38 -8.72
C PHE A 74 -0.41 10.39 -8.20
N ARG A 75 -0.23 11.50 -8.91
CA ARG A 75 0.52 12.66 -8.40
C ARG A 75 -0.45 13.69 -7.85
N LEU A 76 -0.30 14.02 -6.57
CA LEU A 76 -1.17 14.95 -5.85
C LEU A 76 -0.31 16.00 -5.14
N LYS A 77 -0.42 17.26 -5.58
CA LYS A 77 0.42 18.38 -5.11
C LYS A 77 1.91 18.00 -5.22
N ASN A 78 2.60 17.92 -4.08
CA ASN A 78 4.03 17.59 -3.98
C ASN A 78 4.26 16.13 -3.54
N HIS A 79 3.29 15.25 -3.75
CA HIS A 79 3.35 13.85 -3.37
C HIS A 79 2.98 12.93 -4.53
N SER A 80 3.46 11.70 -4.47
CA SER A 80 3.01 10.58 -5.29
C SER A 80 2.35 9.54 -4.39
N VAL A 81 1.19 9.04 -4.81
CA VAL A 81 0.48 7.92 -4.19
C VAL A 81 0.64 6.73 -5.11
N LEU A 82 1.32 5.70 -4.62
CA LEU A 82 1.62 4.49 -5.36
C LEU A 82 0.72 3.36 -4.88
N PHE A 83 0.15 2.62 -5.82
CA PHE A 83 -0.68 1.44 -5.58
C PHE A 83 0.01 0.26 -6.27
N PHE A 84 0.45 -0.70 -5.48
CA PHE A 84 1.04 -1.95 -5.94
C PHE A 84 0.00 -3.05 -5.77
N VAL A 85 -0.58 -3.52 -6.88
CA VAL A 85 -1.65 -4.52 -6.87
C VAL A 85 -1.09 -5.85 -6.37
N ILE A 86 -1.75 -6.44 -5.38
CA ILE A 86 -1.38 -7.76 -4.85
C ILE A 86 -2.00 -8.81 -5.78
N PRO A 87 -1.20 -9.63 -6.48
CA PRO A 87 -1.70 -10.57 -7.48
C PRO A 87 -2.75 -11.52 -6.92
N GLU A 88 -3.71 -11.92 -7.75
CA GLU A 88 -4.78 -12.86 -7.41
C GLU A 88 -5.69 -12.39 -6.26
N THR A 89 -5.58 -11.12 -5.86
CA THR A 89 -6.40 -10.52 -4.82
C THR A 89 -6.97 -9.17 -5.26
N ASP A 90 -8.05 -8.74 -4.59
CA ASP A 90 -8.60 -7.39 -4.70
C ASP A 90 -7.92 -6.41 -3.72
N ASN A 91 -6.62 -6.58 -3.47
CA ASN A 91 -5.87 -5.80 -2.49
C ASN A 91 -4.72 -5.02 -3.16
N ALA A 92 -4.30 -3.95 -2.51
CA ALA A 92 -3.14 -3.17 -2.95
C ALA A 92 -2.27 -2.75 -1.77
N LEU A 93 -0.96 -2.85 -1.93
CA LEU A 93 0.00 -2.17 -1.09
C LEU A 93 0.09 -0.72 -1.55
N VAL A 94 -0.20 0.22 -0.66
CA VAL A 94 -0.26 1.65 -0.95
C VAL A 94 0.86 2.37 -0.22
N ALA A 95 1.53 3.31 -0.88
CA ALA A 95 2.47 4.23 -0.26
C ALA A 95 2.25 5.68 -0.72
N ILE A 96 2.49 6.63 0.17
CA ILE A 96 2.54 8.06 -0.12
C ILE A 96 3.99 8.52 0.06
N ILE A 97 4.56 9.11 -0.98
CA ILE A 97 5.96 9.55 -1.03
C ILE A 97 6.06 11.01 -1.52
N PRO A 98 7.17 11.72 -1.26
CA PRO A 98 7.46 12.97 -1.94
C PRO A 98 7.47 12.80 -3.47
N ALA A 99 6.92 13.77 -4.20
CA ALA A 99 6.89 13.74 -5.66
C ALA A 99 8.28 13.77 -6.33
N LEU A 100 9.33 14.10 -5.56
CA LEU A 100 10.73 14.18 -5.98
C LEU A 100 11.60 13.06 -5.37
N ALA A 101 11.01 12.10 -4.66
CA ALA A 101 11.75 10.98 -4.07
C ALA A 101 12.42 10.10 -5.14
N ASN A 102 13.42 9.33 -4.74
CA ASN A 102 14.07 8.36 -5.62
C ASN A 102 13.16 7.17 -5.88
N LYS A 103 12.30 7.29 -6.89
CA LYS A 103 11.28 6.27 -7.22
C LYS A 103 11.86 4.89 -7.50
N GLY A 104 13.01 4.81 -8.18
CA GLY A 104 13.61 3.51 -8.49
C GLY A 104 13.98 2.71 -7.24
N LEU A 105 14.48 3.39 -6.20
CA LEU A 105 14.74 2.74 -4.91
C LEU A 105 13.42 2.35 -4.22
N ILE A 106 12.45 3.26 -4.18
CA ILE A 106 11.16 3.01 -3.53
C ILE A 106 10.40 1.87 -4.21
N GLU A 107 10.41 1.78 -5.53
CA GLU A 107 9.77 0.70 -6.28
C GLU A 107 10.34 -0.67 -5.94
N VAL A 108 11.67 -0.76 -5.73
CA VAL A 108 12.33 -2.00 -5.29
C VAL A 108 11.86 -2.40 -3.89
N GLU A 109 11.85 -1.45 -2.94
CA GLU A 109 11.44 -1.73 -1.56
C GLU A 109 9.95 -2.08 -1.46
N MET A 110 9.10 -1.39 -2.22
CA MET A 110 7.67 -1.67 -2.31
C MET A 110 7.41 -3.05 -2.94
N GLU A 111 8.16 -3.44 -3.97
CA GLU A 111 8.03 -4.76 -4.58
C GLU A 111 8.49 -5.88 -3.64
N ASN A 112 9.57 -5.66 -2.89
CA ASN A 112 10.03 -6.60 -1.87
C ASN A 112 8.97 -6.78 -0.76
N ALA A 113 8.41 -5.68 -0.27
CA ALA A 113 7.32 -5.71 0.70
C ALA A 113 6.07 -6.41 0.14
N ARG A 114 5.70 -6.13 -1.11
CA ARG A 114 4.57 -6.79 -1.79
C ARG A 114 4.76 -8.30 -1.83
N ARG A 115 5.94 -8.80 -2.23
CA ARG A 115 6.24 -10.24 -2.23
C ARG A 115 6.10 -10.85 -0.86
N ARG A 116 6.63 -10.18 0.17
CA ARG A 116 6.51 -10.65 1.55
C ARG A 116 5.06 -10.73 2.02
N ILE A 117 4.24 -9.74 1.66
CA ILE A 117 2.81 -9.73 1.97
C ILE A 117 2.09 -10.89 1.25
N VAL A 118 2.41 -11.15 -0.03
CA VAL A 118 1.86 -12.30 -0.77
C VAL A 118 2.17 -13.63 -0.07
N GLU A 119 3.42 -13.82 0.40
CA GLU A 119 3.81 -15.01 1.16
C GLU A 119 2.98 -15.16 2.44
N ILE A 120 2.86 -14.07 3.21
CA ILE A 120 2.09 -14.04 4.46
C ILE A 120 0.62 -14.42 4.21
N LEU A 121 0.01 -13.88 3.15
CA LEU A 121 -1.38 -14.17 2.80
C LEU A 121 -1.57 -15.65 2.45
N LYS A 122 -0.66 -16.24 1.67
CA LYS A 122 -0.69 -17.67 1.32
C LYS A 122 -0.57 -18.55 2.56
N GLU A 123 0.37 -18.26 3.45
CA GLU A 123 0.53 -19.01 4.72
C GLU A 123 -0.72 -18.91 5.61
N GLN A 124 -1.40 -17.76 5.63
CA GLN A 124 -2.63 -17.57 6.39
C GLN A 124 -3.82 -18.31 5.79
N GLU A 125 -3.88 -18.46 4.46
CA GLU A 125 -4.88 -19.28 3.78
C GLU A 125 -4.67 -20.76 4.06
N GLU A 126 -3.43 -21.26 3.94
CA GLU A 126 -3.08 -22.66 4.23
C GLU A 126 -3.40 -23.06 5.68
N LYS A 127 -3.18 -22.17 6.66
CA LYS A 127 -3.49 -22.41 8.08
C LYS A 127 -4.99 -22.44 8.40
N LYS A 128 -5.84 -21.92 7.51
CA LYS A 128 -7.32 -21.95 7.66
C LYS A 128 -7.95 -23.22 7.10
N VAL A 129 -7.19 -24.04 6.37
CA VAL A 129 -7.61 -25.31 5.76
C VAL A 129 -7.37 -26.48 6.72
#